data_AF-A0A924MPW1-F1
#
_entry.id   AF-A0A924MPW1-F1
#
_cell.length_a   1.000
_cell.length_b   1.000
_cell.length_c   1.000
_cell.angle_alpha   90.00
_cell.angle_beta   90.00
_cell.angle_gamma   90.00
#
_symmetry.space_group_name_H-M   'P 1'
#
loop_
_entity.id
_entity.type
_entity.pdbx_description
1 polymer ?
#
loop_
_entity_poly.entity_id
_entity_poly.type
_entity_poly.pdbx_seq_one_letter_code
_entity_poly.pdbx_strand_id
1 'polypeptide(L)'
;MGDTDYALRARALGVRAWVDAGVHGTCSDNPPRGTWVDPMQPLARRWRDIHTRKGLPWRSWLALTRRHAGVLWPIHFALPYAKVLVQGLLWQPLRARIGGRP
;
A
#
# COMPACT_ATOMS: atom_id res chain seq x y z
N MET A 1 -1.21 3.18 -9.62
CA MET A 1 -1.04 4.60 -9.20
C MET A 1 -1.52 5.60 -10.24
N GLY A 2 -1.55 5.25 -11.54
CA GLY A 2 -2.04 6.16 -12.58
C GLY A 2 -3.45 6.66 -12.33
N ASP A 3 -4.39 5.74 -12.05
CA ASP A 3 -5.80 6.08 -11.84
C ASP A 3 -6.00 7.08 -10.68
N THR A 4 -5.30 6.87 -9.57
CA THR A 4 -5.34 7.77 -8.40
C THR A 4 -4.75 9.14 -8.73
N ASP A 5 -3.58 9.20 -9.37
CA ASP A 5 -2.97 10.49 -9.78
C ASP A 5 -3.88 11.25 -10.74
N TYR A 6 -4.43 10.54 -11.73
CA TYR A 6 -5.37 11.10 -12.71
C TYR A 6 -6.60 11.68 -12.03
N ALA A 7 -7.26 10.91 -11.15
CA ALA A 7 -8.46 11.37 -10.45
C ALA A 7 -8.19 12.58 -9.57
N LEU A 8 -7.07 12.61 -8.83
CA LEU A 8 -6.69 13.74 -7.99
C LEU A 8 -6.38 14.99 -8.82
N ARG A 9 -5.70 14.84 -9.97
CA ARG A 9 -5.45 15.95 -10.90
C ARG A 9 -6.74 16.49 -11.51
N ALA A 10 -7.66 15.61 -11.92
CA ALA A 10 -8.96 16.02 -12.45
C ALA A 10 -9.74 16.83 -11.40
N ARG A 11 -9.78 16.35 -10.14
CA ARG A 11 -10.41 17.08 -9.04
C ARG A 11 -9.77 18.44 -8.77
N ALA A 12 -8.43 18.54 -8.82
CA ALA A 12 -7.73 19.81 -8.66
C ALA A 12 -8.08 20.85 -9.75
N LEU A 13 -8.52 20.38 -10.92
CA LEU A 13 -9.01 21.23 -12.02
C LEU A 13 -10.52 21.51 -11.95
N GLY A 14 -11.19 21.15 -10.86
CA GLY A 14 -12.63 21.36 -10.68
C GLY A 14 -13.52 20.31 -11.38
N VAL A 15 -12.94 19.23 -11.91
CA VAL A 15 -13.73 18.14 -12.51
C VAL A 15 -14.46 17.40 -11.40
N ARG A 16 -15.78 17.26 -11.56
CA ARG A 16 -16.65 16.52 -10.63
C ARG A 16 -16.62 15.03 -10.94
N ALA A 17 -16.35 14.21 -9.92
CA ALA A 17 -16.52 12.77 -9.99
C ALA A 17 -17.93 12.41 -9.52
N TRP A 18 -18.71 11.75 -10.37
CA TRP A 18 -20.06 11.28 -10.08
C TRP A 18 -20.03 9.77 -9.88
N VAL A 19 -20.80 9.28 -8.92
CA VAL A 19 -21.00 7.86 -8.66
C VAL A 19 -22.50 7.64 -8.62
N ASP A 20 -22.97 6.52 -9.19
CA ASP A 20 -24.38 6.17 -9.17
C ASP A 20 -24.85 5.84 -7.75
N ALA A 21 -26.16 5.97 -7.52
CA ALA A 21 -26.76 5.62 -6.24
C ALA A 21 -27.04 4.12 -6.16
N GLY A 22 -26.47 3.46 -5.15
CA GLY A 22 -26.73 2.06 -4.85
C GLY A 22 -25.54 1.13 -5.08
N VAL A 23 -25.80 -0.18 -4.99
CA VAL A 23 -24.81 -1.24 -5.21
C VAL A 23 -25.20 -2.02 -6.45
N HIS A 24 -24.35 -1.99 -7.48
CA HIS A 24 -24.63 -2.60 -8.79
C HIS A 24 -23.91 -3.95 -8.99
N GLY A 25 -23.24 -4.46 -7.96
CA GLY A 25 -22.52 -5.73 -8.00
C GLY A 25 -21.68 -5.98 -6.75
N THR A 26 -21.15 -7.19 -6.63
CA THR A 26 -20.26 -7.60 -5.54
C THR A 26 -19.00 -8.25 -6.12
N CYS A 27 -17.91 -8.23 -5.36
CA CYS A 27 -16.67 -8.93 -5.68
C CYS A 27 -16.19 -9.68 -4.44
N SER A 28 -15.49 -10.80 -4.63
CA SER A 28 -14.79 -11.47 -3.55
C SER A 28 -13.64 -10.61 -3.05
N ASP A 29 -13.37 -10.65 -1.74
CA ASP A 29 -12.19 -10.01 -1.18
C ASP A 29 -10.91 -10.54 -1.80
N ASN A 30 -9.96 -9.63 -2.05
CA ASN A 30 -8.63 -10.02 -2.51
C ASN A 30 -7.77 -10.38 -1.28
N PRO A 31 -7.44 -11.66 -1.05
CA PRO A 31 -6.80 -12.07 0.19
C PRO A 31 -5.41 -11.43 0.31
N PRO A 32 -4.98 -11.04 1.52
CA PRO A 32 -3.65 -10.47 1.73
C PRO A 32 -2.54 -11.50 1.53
N ARG A 33 -2.87 -12.80 1.56
CA ARG A 33 -1.92 -13.90 1.41
C ARG A 33 -1.16 -13.78 0.11
N GLY A 34 0.17 -13.92 0.15
CA GLY A 34 1.00 -13.82 -1.05
C GLY A 34 1.30 -12.39 -1.52
N THR A 35 0.91 -11.36 -0.75
CA THR A 35 1.19 -9.94 -1.05
C THR A 35 2.20 -9.33 -0.07
N TRP A 36 2.64 -8.09 -0.31
CA TRP A 36 3.55 -7.38 0.61
C TRP A 36 2.91 -7.00 1.95
N VAL A 37 1.59 -7.01 2.07
CA VAL A 37 0.87 -6.79 3.34
C VAL A 37 0.74 -8.06 4.18
N ASP A 38 1.04 -9.23 3.61
CA ASP A 38 0.99 -10.52 4.30
C ASP A 38 2.02 -10.59 5.43
N PRO A 39 1.60 -10.62 6.71
CA PRO A 39 2.55 -10.68 7.83
C PRO A 39 3.25 -12.04 7.92
N MET A 40 2.70 -13.10 7.31
CA MET A 40 3.26 -14.46 7.34
C MET A 40 4.37 -14.67 6.32
N GLN A 41 4.53 -13.77 5.36
CA GLN A 41 5.59 -13.88 4.35
C GLN A 41 6.94 -13.37 4.86
N PRO A 42 8.05 -13.99 4.42
CA PRO A 42 9.39 -13.49 4.74
C PRO A 42 9.57 -12.01 4.31
N LEU A 43 10.23 -11.22 5.16
CA LEU A 43 10.50 -9.80 4.90
C LEU A 43 11.11 -9.56 3.51
N ALA A 44 12.08 -10.38 3.08
CA ALA A 44 12.72 -10.24 1.76
C ALA A 44 11.70 -10.33 0.61
N ARG A 45 10.71 -11.21 0.73
CA ARG A 45 9.65 -11.35 -0.28
C ARG A 45 8.70 -10.17 -0.24
N ARG A 46 8.27 -9.73 0.95
CA ARG A 46 7.43 -8.54 1.11
C ARG A 46 8.11 -7.28 0.56
N TRP A 47 9.41 -7.14 0.78
CA TRP A 47 10.22 -6.03 0.28
C TRP A 47 10.33 -6.02 -1.25
N ARG A 48 10.45 -7.19 -1.88
CA ARG A 48 10.36 -7.29 -3.33
C ARG A 48 8.96 -6.94 -3.83
N ASP A 49 7.93 -7.49 -3.19
CA ASP A 49 6.54 -7.40 -3.65
C ASP A 49 5.98 -5.98 -3.53
N ILE A 50 6.38 -5.19 -2.52
CA ILE A 50 6.00 -3.77 -2.41
C ILE A 50 6.55 -2.94 -3.58
N HIS A 51 7.60 -3.37 -4.27
CA HIS A 51 8.13 -2.64 -5.43
C HIS A 51 7.51 -3.07 -6.77
N THR A 52 6.59 -4.04 -6.77
CA THR A 52 5.92 -4.51 -7.99
C THR A 52 4.76 -3.60 -8.41
N ARG A 53 4.21 -3.81 -9.62
CA ARG A 53 3.05 -3.07 -10.14
C ARG A 53 1.82 -3.12 -9.21
N LYS A 54 1.65 -4.21 -8.45
CA LYS A 54 0.55 -4.39 -7.47
C LYS A 54 0.86 -3.80 -6.09
N GLY A 55 2.09 -3.33 -5.87
CA GLY A 55 2.54 -2.70 -4.64
C GLY A 55 2.61 -1.17 -4.76
N LEU A 56 3.65 -0.62 -4.13
CA LEU A 56 4.02 0.79 -4.14
C LEU A 56 5.43 0.98 -4.72
N PRO A 57 5.63 0.84 -6.05
CA PRO A 57 6.91 1.13 -6.69
C PRO A 57 7.38 2.54 -6.32
N TRP A 58 8.61 2.65 -5.82
CA TRP A 58 9.09 3.87 -5.17
C TRP A 58 9.00 5.12 -6.04
N ARG A 59 9.28 5.02 -7.34
CA ARG A 59 9.21 6.17 -8.27
C ARG A 59 7.80 6.70 -8.41
N SER A 60 6.84 5.80 -8.64
CA SER A 60 5.44 6.17 -8.80
C SER A 60 4.85 6.66 -7.47
N TRP A 61 5.22 6.03 -6.34
CA TRP A 61 4.73 6.42 -5.03
C TRP A 61 5.25 7.80 -4.62
N LEU A 62 6.53 8.05 -4.85
CA LEU A 62 7.16 9.35 -4.62
C LEU A 62 6.48 10.44 -5.42
N ALA A 63 6.21 10.20 -6.71
CA ALA A 63 5.54 11.18 -7.56
C ALA A 63 4.13 11.50 -7.04
N LEU A 64 3.36 10.47 -6.65
CA LEU A 64 2.01 10.64 -6.12
C LEU A 64 2.01 11.40 -4.80
N THR A 65 2.83 11.00 -3.82
CA THR A 65 2.84 11.65 -2.51
C THR A 65 3.35 13.08 -2.59
N ARG A 66 4.45 13.33 -3.32
CA ARG A 66 4.98 14.69 -3.50
C ARG A 66 3.96 15.64 -4.11
N ARG A 67 3.13 15.16 -5.03
CA ARG A 67 2.14 16.00 -5.71
C ARG A 67 0.90 16.26 -4.85
N HIS A 68 0.45 15.27 -4.07
CA HIS A 68 -0.91 15.30 -3.51
C HIS A 68 -0.99 15.26 -1.99
N ALA A 69 0.08 14.88 -1.27
CA ALA A 69 0.04 14.71 0.18
C ALA A 69 0.43 15.98 0.98
N GLY A 70 0.54 17.13 0.31
CA GLY A 70 0.85 18.42 0.94
C GLY A 70 2.20 18.40 1.69
N VAL A 71 2.29 19.15 2.78
CA VAL A 71 3.51 19.23 3.61
C VAL A 71 3.91 17.89 4.24
N LEU A 72 2.95 16.99 4.43
CA LEU A 72 3.16 15.68 5.04
C LEU A 72 3.62 14.62 4.02
N TRP A 73 3.89 15.00 2.76
CA TRP A 73 4.32 14.06 1.74
C TRP A 73 5.52 13.17 2.12
N PRO A 74 6.55 13.64 2.88
CA PRO A 74 7.67 12.78 3.23
C PRO A 74 7.24 11.64 4.16
N ILE A 75 6.31 11.93 5.07
CA ILE A 75 5.74 10.96 6.01
C ILE A 75 4.92 9.93 5.23
N HIS A 76 4.01 10.38 4.37
CA HIS A 76 3.22 9.48 3.53
C HIS A 76 4.08 8.61 2.61
N PHE A 77 5.18 9.16 2.07
CA PHE A 77 6.13 8.38 1.27
C PHE A 77 6.79 7.28 2.09
N ALA A 78 7.33 7.60 3.27
CA ALA A 78 8.14 6.69 4.07
C ALA A 78 7.31 5.63 4.81
N LEU A 79 6.10 5.97 5.27
CA LEU A 79 5.29 5.12 6.17
C LEU A 79 5.09 3.68 5.67
N PRO A 80 4.73 3.41 4.39
CA PRO A 80 4.54 2.04 3.93
C PRO A 80 5.82 1.19 3.99
N TYR A 81 6.96 1.77 3.61
CA TYR A 81 8.25 1.07 3.66
C TYR A 81 8.71 0.84 5.09
N ALA A 82 8.58 1.86 5.95
CA ALA A 82 8.87 1.75 7.38
C ALA A 82 8.02 0.66 8.02
N LYS A 83 6.72 0.59 7.70
CA LYS A 83 5.82 -0.46 8.19
C LYS A 83 6.28 -1.86 7.78
N VAL A 84 6.68 -2.07 6.51
CA VAL A 84 7.19 -3.38 6.06
C VAL A 84 8.45 -3.77 6.83
N LEU A 85 9.39 -2.84 7.01
CA LEU A 85 10.65 -3.09 7.72
C LEU A 85 10.42 -3.36 9.21
N VAL A 86 9.65 -2.50 9.90
CA VAL A 86 9.34 -2.63 11.33
C VAL A 86 8.62 -3.96 11.61
N GLN A 87 7.63 -4.32 10.80
CA GLN A 87 6.92 -5.59 10.97
C GLN A 87 7.83 -6.80 10.69
N GLY A 88 8.68 -6.73 9.67
CA GLY A 88 9.59 -7.83 9.35
C GLY A 88 10.71 -8.01 10.38
N LEU A 89 11.24 -6.91 10.92
CA LEU A 89 12.41 -6.92 11.81
C LEU A 89 12.05 -7.07 13.30
N LEU A 90 10.94 -6.47 13.75
CA LEU A 90 10.55 -6.49 15.15
C LEU A 90 9.46 -7.53 15.43
N TRP A 91 8.50 -7.70 14.52
CA TRP A 91 7.28 -8.47 14.80
C TRP A 91 7.36 -9.95 14.40
N GLN A 92 7.98 -10.26 13.26
CA GLN A 92 8.15 -11.66 12.81
C GLN A 92 9.02 -12.49 13.76
N PRO A 93 10.18 -11.99 14.26
CA PRO A 93 11.01 -12.77 15.18
C PRO A 93 10.34 -12.95 16.55
N LEU A 94 9.61 -11.95 17.02
CA LEU A 94 8.86 -12.02 18.29
C LEU A 94 7.74 -13.07 18.19
N ARG A 95 7.00 -13.11 17.09
CA ARG A 95 5.98 -14.15 16.84
C ARG A 95 6.56 -15.55 16.74
N ALA A 96 7.70 -15.73 16.07
CA ALA A 96 8.37 -17.03 15.97
C ALA A 96 8.90 -17.55 17.33
N ARG A 97 9.11 -16.65 18.29
CA ARG A 97 9.53 -17.00 19.66
C ARG A 97 8.34 -17.37 20.58
N ILE A 98 7.18 -16.77 20.36
CA ILE A 98 5.98 -16.99 21.20
C ILE A 98 5.10 -18.11 20.63
N GLY A 99 5.00 -18.23 19.31
CA GLY A 99 4.37 -19.35 18.63
C GLY A 99 5.39 -20.47 18.45
N GLY A 100 5.35 -21.47 19.32
CA GLY A 100 6.08 -22.72 19.13
C GLY A 100 5.92 -23.22 17.70
N ARG A 101 7.02 -23.72 17.14
CA ARG A 101 7.02 -24.43 15.86
C ARG A 101 5.94 -25.54 15.91
N PRO A 102 5.24 -25.85 14.81
CA PRO A 102 4.64 -27.17 14.71
C PRO A 102 5.70 -28.26 14.92
#